data_AF-A0A2D5YJU5-F1
#
_entry.id   AF-A0A2D5YJU5-F1
#
_cell.length_a   1.000
_cell.length_b   1.000
_cell.length_c   1.000
_cell.angle_alpha   90.00
_cell.angle_beta   90.00
_cell.angle_gamma   90.00
#
_symmetry.space_group_name_H-M   'P 1'
#
loop_
_entity.id
_entity.type
_entity.pdbx_description
1 polymer ?
#
loop_
_entity_poly.entity_id
_entity_poly.type
_entity_poly.pdbx_seq_one_letter_code
_entity_poly.pdbx_strand_id
1 'polypeptide(L)'
;MENQTEEPAPDAPVGDVPAPSVYAGLTVVELKEKLRERELPVSGTKDVLLARLAETEAAPATADKKSLDYSKLSRKELKLHRKAVNALAEKLRHQRDELNLKSQSHAAERDVLNAQAKTLMNQVYAHRDRRNGLNVEVGETRDELRDLNPKVDQLRDDFLKLKRARFAGNNLPPIPKLKRQIQELELKQMTSTMSIKKERALVEKIATLQSQISEQDELLETDTEVTAARDSFRQGEQQRKDLLRSKKRAREDAQVQHESMRDALRENRKTRKRADGAQRAFVRVKELADEVHAEYIEQLRELSEIDRKLAEIRRGSGKGNLIESAANAEELFRKFLSGDKLSTEQLMIIQKAGML
;
A
#
# COMPACT_ATOMS: atom_id res chain seq x y z
N MET A 1 -41.84 26.94 31.65
CA MET A 1 -42.67 25.72 31.59
C MET A 1 -41.97 24.80 30.62
N GLU A 2 -41.26 23.83 31.19
CA GLU A 2 -41.46 22.38 30.93
C GLU A 2 -40.50 21.93 29.82
N ASN A 3 -39.30 21.46 30.14
CA ASN A 3 -39.00 20.10 30.63
C ASN A 3 -39.90 19.04 29.99
N GLN A 4 -39.46 18.47 28.87
CA GLN A 4 -39.82 17.10 28.48
C GLN A 4 -38.56 16.36 28.03
N THR A 5 -38.06 15.62 29.02
CA THR A 5 -37.43 14.30 28.99
C THR A 5 -37.64 13.49 27.71
N GLU A 6 -36.53 13.08 27.09
CA GLU A 6 -36.45 11.80 26.36
C GLU A 6 -35.44 10.91 27.09
N GLU A 7 -35.93 9.74 27.51
CA GLU A 7 -35.17 8.67 28.16
C GLU A 7 -34.14 8.05 27.21
N PRO A 8 -32.95 7.65 27.68
CA PRO A 8 -32.11 6.69 26.97
C PRO A 8 -32.45 5.26 27.38
N ALA A 9 -32.49 4.37 26.38
CA ALA A 9 -32.64 2.93 26.53
C ALA A 9 -31.47 2.28 27.32
N PRO A 10 -31.71 1.16 28.02
CA PRO A 10 -30.72 0.47 28.85
C PRO A 10 -29.85 -0.54 28.07
N ASP A 11 -28.79 -0.96 28.73
CA ASP A 11 -27.88 -2.09 28.42
C ASP A 11 -26.79 -1.89 27.35
N ALA A 12 -25.67 -1.33 27.82
CA ALA A 12 -24.33 -1.69 27.36
C ALA A 12 -23.56 -2.29 28.55
N PRO A 13 -22.78 -3.37 28.34
CA PRO A 13 -22.20 -4.15 29.43
C PRO A 13 -21.25 -3.30 30.27
N VAL A 14 -21.39 -3.41 31.58
CA VAL A 14 -20.45 -2.90 32.58
C VAL A 14 -19.08 -3.49 32.26
N GLY A 15 -18.24 -2.71 31.59
CA GLY A 15 -16.82 -2.99 31.47
C GLY A 15 -16.19 -2.76 32.84
N ASP A 16 -15.55 -3.80 33.37
CA ASP A 16 -14.73 -3.75 34.58
C ASP A 16 -13.92 -2.46 34.61
N VAL A 17 -14.20 -1.62 35.60
CA VAL A 17 -13.38 -0.45 35.90
C VAL A 17 -12.09 -1.00 36.49
N PRO A 18 -10.92 -0.89 35.83
CA PRO A 18 -9.68 -1.29 36.46
C PRO A 18 -9.45 -0.36 37.64
N ALA A 19 -9.06 -0.94 38.78
CA ALA A 19 -8.78 -0.24 40.02
C ALA A 19 -7.89 0.99 39.79
N PRO A 20 -8.05 2.08 40.57
CA PRO A 20 -7.31 3.31 40.36
C PRO A 20 -5.81 3.03 40.41
N SER A 21 -5.16 3.10 39.25
CA SER A 21 -3.71 2.98 39.13
C SER A 21 -3.08 4.09 39.98
N VAL A 22 -2.16 3.71 40.87
CA VAL A 22 -1.39 4.61 41.75
C VAL A 22 -0.67 5.72 40.95
N TYR A 23 -0.53 5.55 39.63
CA TYR A 23 0.13 6.46 38.71
C TYR A 23 -0.78 7.42 37.95
N ALA A 24 -2.11 7.37 38.14
CA ALA A 24 -3.06 8.22 37.40
C ALA A 24 -2.80 9.74 37.59
N GLY A 25 -2.24 10.13 38.74
CA GLY A 25 -1.88 11.52 39.06
C GLY A 25 -0.56 12.03 38.46
N LEU A 26 0.25 11.16 37.83
CA LEU A 26 1.56 11.56 37.29
C LEU A 26 1.48 12.20 35.90
N THR A 27 2.44 13.07 35.61
CA THR A 27 2.64 13.70 34.30
C THR A 27 3.35 12.75 33.33
N VAL A 28 3.24 13.01 32.02
CA VAL A 28 3.86 12.15 30.97
C VAL A 28 5.38 12.05 31.14
N VAL A 29 6.03 13.08 31.68
CA VAL A 29 7.48 13.09 31.93
C VAL A 29 7.83 12.12 33.05
N GLU A 30 7.13 12.20 34.18
CA GLU A 30 7.32 11.32 35.34
C GLU A 30 7.00 9.85 34.99
N LEU A 31 5.98 9.61 34.16
CA LEU A 31 5.65 8.27 33.67
C LEU A 31 6.79 7.68 32.79
N LYS A 32 7.43 8.51 31.96
CA LYS A 32 8.58 8.08 31.14
C LYS A 32 9.84 7.85 31.97
N GLU A 33 10.05 8.63 33.02
CA GLU A 33 11.17 8.42 33.95
C GLU A 33 11.01 7.10 34.71
N LYS A 34 9.82 6.83 35.26
CA LYS A 34 9.53 5.54 35.92
C LYS A 34 9.64 4.34 34.99
N LEU A 35 9.27 4.50 33.72
CA LEU A 35 9.48 3.46 32.71
C LEU A 35 10.97 3.28 32.36
N ARG A 36 11.75 4.37 32.33
CA ARG A 36 13.20 4.33 32.05
C ARG A 36 13.98 3.67 33.20
N GLU A 37 13.61 3.94 34.45
CA GLU A 37 14.16 3.27 35.64
C GLU A 37 13.93 1.76 35.63
N ARG A 38 12.85 1.30 34.96
CA ARG A 38 12.50 -0.12 34.80
C ARG A 38 12.95 -0.70 33.44
N GLU A 39 13.78 0.02 32.68
CA GLU A 39 14.27 -0.35 31.34
C GLU A 39 13.16 -0.63 30.29
N LEU A 40 11.99 -0.01 30.44
CA LEU A 40 10.83 -0.21 29.56
C LEU A 40 10.72 0.85 28.46
N PRO A 41 10.07 0.54 27.33
CA PRO A 41 9.88 1.48 26.23
C PRO A 41 9.07 2.72 26.66
N VAL A 42 9.67 3.91 26.48
CA VAL A 42 9.10 5.22 26.84
C VAL A 42 8.25 5.87 25.73
N SER A 43 7.95 5.12 24.66
CA SER A 43 7.16 5.60 23.52
C SER A 43 5.66 5.32 23.71
N GLY A 44 4.82 6.32 23.42
CA GLY A 44 3.36 6.21 23.46
C GLY A 44 2.67 7.45 24.02
N THR A 45 1.33 7.43 23.98
CA THR A 45 0.45 8.40 24.66
C THR A 45 0.37 8.10 26.16
N LYS A 46 -0.12 9.06 26.96
CA LYS A 46 -0.18 8.94 28.44
C LYS A 46 -0.86 7.63 28.89
N ASP A 47 -1.95 7.25 28.23
CA ASP A 47 -2.72 6.05 28.55
C ASP A 47 -1.94 4.76 28.26
N VAL A 48 -1.13 4.74 27.21
CA VAL A 48 -0.25 3.60 26.88
C VAL A 48 0.89 3.47 27.89
N LEU A 49 1.42 4.59 28.39
CA LEU A 49 2.46 4.58 29.43
C LEU A 49 1.88 4.13 30.79
N LEU A 50 0.66 4.58 31.12
CA LEU A 50 -0.07 4.14 32.31
C LEU A 50 -0.43 2.66 32.23
N ALA A 51 -0.94 2.18 31.11
CA ALA A 51 -1.24 0.77 30.89
C ALA A 51 0.03 -0.10 31.04
N ARG A 52 1.18 0.35 30.52
CA ARG A 52 2.45 -0.38 30.64
C ARG A 52 2.99 -0.42 32.08
N LEU A 53 2.80 0.66 32.84
CA LEU A 53 3.13 0.69 34.28
C LEU A 53 2.15 -0.13 35.10
N ALA A 54 0.87 -0.14 34.73
CA ALA A 54 -0.15 -0.96 35.35
C ALA A 54 0.03 -2.45 35.02
N GLU A 55 0.42 -2.82 33.80
CA GLU A 55 0.74 -4.20 33.40
C GLU A 55 1.97 -4.75 34.13
N THR A 56 2.93 -3.90 34.50
CA THR A 56 4.09 -4.32 35.30
C THR A 56 3.76 -4.49 36.78
N GLU A 57 2.71 -3.85 37.29
CA GLU A 57 2.22 -4.05 38.67
C GLU A 57 1.10 -5.08 38.78
N ALA A 58 0.27 -5.20 37.74
CA ALA A 58 -0.77 -6.19 37.57
C ALA A 58 -0.25 -7.46 36.90
N ALA A 59 1.06 -7.54 36.60
CA ALA A 59 1.71 -8.80 36.38
C ALA A 59 1.34 -9.68 37.58
N PRO A 60 0.55 -10.75 37.38
CA PRO A 60 0.44 -11.74 38.41
C PRO A 60 1.87 -12.14 38.71
N ALA A 61 2.23 -12.17 40.00
CA ALA A 61 3.34 -12.98 40.48
C ALA A 61 3.42 -14.18 39.56
N THR A 62 4.53 -14.26 38.81
CA THR A 62 4.84 -15.30 37.85
C THR A 62 4.05 -16.53 38.23
N ALA A 63 3.06 -16.91 37.42
CA ALA A 63 2.38 -18.16 37.65
C ALA A 63 3.51 -19.18 37.73
N ASP A 64 3.82 -19.60 38.95
CA ASP A 64 4.81 -20.61 39.26
C ASP A 64 4.30 -21.85 38.53
N LYS A 65 4.66 -22.00 37.25
CA LYS A 65 4.81 -23.30 36.63
C LYS A 65 5.81 -23.97 37.53
N LYS A 66 5.30 -24.69 38.55
CA LYS A 66 6.02 -25.49 39.53
C LYS A 66 7.36 -25.88 38.92
N SER A 67 8.42 -25.15 39.27
CA SER A 67 9.77 -25.51 38.86
C SER A 67 9.97 -26.91 39.39
N LEU A 68 9.97 -27.90 38.51
CA LEU A 68 10.08 -29.29 38.91
C LEU A 68 11.40 -29.38 39.66
N ASP A 69 11.36 -29.76 40.94
CA ASP A 69 12.56 -29.77 41.77
C ASP A 69 13.48 -30.90 41.29
N TYR A 70 14.32 -30.58 40.28
CA TYR A 70 15.23 -31.50 39.61
C TYR A 70 16.27 -32.13 40.56
N SER A 71 16.35 -31.64 41.81
CA SER A 71 17.19 -32.23 42.86
C SER A 71 16.69 -33.58 43.38
N LYS A 72 15.39 -33.87 43.22
CA LYS A 72 14.76 -35.10 43.76
C LYS A 72 14.66 -36.25 42.75
N LEU A 73 15.04 -36.01 41.50
CA LEU A 73 14.91 -36.98 40.40
C LEU A 73 16.15 -37.85 40.21
N SER A 74 15.93 -39.12 39.88
CA SER A 74 17.00 -40.07 39.57
C SER A 74 17.73 -39.71 38.27
N ARG A 75 19.01 -40.10 38.15
CA ARG A 75 19.81 -39.87 36.93
C ARG A 75 19.17 -40.41 35.65
N LYS A 76 18.40 -41.51 35.73
CA LYS A 76 17.66 -42.06 34.59
C LYS A 76 16.46 -41.18 34.22
N GLU A 77 15.75 -40.67 35.22
CA GLU A 77 14.59 -39.79 35.05
C GLU A 77 15.00 -38.42 34.50
N LEU A 78 16.09 -37.82 35.02
CA LEU A 78 16.67 -36.58 34.48
C LEU A 78 17.06 -36.71 33.01
N LYS A 79 17.60 -37.86 32.57
CA LYS A 79 17.90 -38.10 31.15
C LYS A 79 16.65 -38.22 30.28
N LEU A 80 15.57 -38.82 30.80
CA LEU A 80 14.30 -38.92 30.09
C LEU A 80 13.63 -37.55 29.97
N HIS A 81 13.58 -36.78 31.07
CA HIS A 81 13.08 -35.41 31.07
C HIS A 81 13.90 -34.51 30.13
N ARG A 82 15.23 -34.61 30.14
CA ARG A 82 16.09 -33.89 29.18
C ARG A 82 15.71 -34.18 27.73
N LYS A 83 15.47 -35.45 27.38
CA LYS A 83 15.05 -35.83 26.01
C LYS A 83 13.68 -35.25 25.66
N ALA A 84 12.74 -35.26 26.60
CA ALA A 84 11.41 -34.71 26.40
C ALA A 84 11.44 -33.18 26.21
N VAL A 85 12.12 -32.45 27.10
CA VAL A 85 12.31 -30.99 27.01
C VAL A 85 13.03 -30.62 25.71
N ASN A 86 14.08 -31.37 25.33
CA ASN A 86 14.78 -31.13 24.06
C ASN A 86 13.88 -31.35 22.83
N ALA A 87 13.02 -32.37 22.85
CA ALA A 87 12.07 -32.62 21.76
C ALA A 87 11.00 -31.52 21.66
N LEU A 88 10.55 -30.98 22.79
CA LEU A 88 9.63 -29.82 22.82
C LEU A 88 10.33 -28.56 22.33
N ALA A 89 11.56 -28.30 22.77
CA ALA A 89 12.36 -27.16 22.34
C ALA A 89 12.60 -27.17 20.82
N GLU A 90 12.94 -28.32 20.22
CA GLU A 90 13.11 -28.42 18.77
C GLU A 90 11.80 -28.15 18.01
N LYS A 91 10.65 -28.60 18.51
CA LYS A 91 9.34 -28.27 17.92
C LYS A 91 9.05 -26.77 17.97
N LEU A 92 9.28 -26.12 19.11
CA LEU A 92 9.11 -24.68 19.26
C LEU A 92 10.08 -23.90 18.36
N ARG A 93 11.32 -24.39 18.19
CA ARG A 93 12.29 -23.82 17.25
C ARG A 93 11.76 -23.83 15.81
N HIS A 94 11.26 -24.98 15.35
CA HIS A 94 10.68 -25.09 14.02
C HIS A 94 9.45 -24.18 13.83
N GLN A 95 8.54 -24.15 14.81
CA GLN A 95 7.37 -23.27 14.77
C GLN A 95 7.75 -21.79 14.72
N ARG A 96 8.73 -21.36 15.53
CA ARG A 96 9.26 -20.00 15.48
C ARG A 96 9.85 -19.67 14.12
N ASP A 97 10.66 -20.58 13.57
CA ASP A 97 11.31 -20.36 12.27
C ASP A 97 10.28 -20.26 11.13
N GLU A 98 9.21 -21.06 11.17
CA GLU A 98 8.09 -20.96 10.24
C GLU A 98 7.33 -19.63 10.38
N LEU A 99 7.05 -19.17 11.60
CA LEU A 99 6.40 -17.89 11.85
C LEU A 99 7.28 -16.72 11.40
N ASN A 100 8.59 -16.79 11.63
CA ASN A 100 9.54 -15.80 11.14
C ASN A 100 9.56 -15.73 9.61
N LEU A 101 9.54 -16.87 8.93
CA LEU A 101 9.46 -16.89 7.46
C LEU A 101 8.15 -16.27 6.95
N LYS A 102 7.01 -16.57 7.59
CA LYS A 102 5.72 -15.96 7.27
C LYS A 102 5.74 -14.44 7.52
N SER A 103 6.36 -14.00 8.61
CA SER A 103 6.54 -12.59 8.92
C SER A 103 7.34 -11.88 7.83
N GLN A 104 8.48 -12.45 7.41
CA GLN A 104 9.29 -11.92 6.31
C GLN A 104 8.51 -11.83 4.99
N SER A 105 7.68 -12.84 4.69
CA SER A 105 6.80 -12.82 3.51
C SER A 105 5.81 -11.66 3.53
N HIS A 106 5.13 -11.43 4.66
CA HIS A 106 4.22 -10.28 4.82
C HIS A 106 4.95 -8.93 4.76
N ALA A 107 6.18 -8.84 5.28
CA ALA A 107 7.01 -7.65 5.16
C ALA A 107 7.38 -7.36 3.69
N ALA A 108 7.78 -8.39 2.94
CA ALA A 108 8.08 -8.27 1.51
C ALA A 108 6.84 -7.86 0.71
N GLU A 109 5.67 -8.45 0.98
CA GLU A 109 4.41 -8.08 0.33
C GLU A 109 4.06 -6.61 0.59
N ARG A 110 4.17 -6.16 1.85
CA ARG A 110 3.96 -4.76 2.23
C ARG A 110 4.87 -3.82 1.45
N ASP A 111 6.16 -4.16 1.33
CA ASP A 111 7.14 -3.30 0.67
C ASP A 111 6.88 -3.20 -0.83
N VAL A 112 6.49 -4.31 -1.48
CA VAL A 112 6.05 -4.31 -2.89
C VAL A 112 4.80 -3.44 -3.07
N LEU A 113 3.79 -3.60 -2.21
CA LEU A 113 2.55 -2.81 -2.28
C LEU A 113 2.82 -1.33 -2.02
N ASN A 114 3.73 -0.99 -1.10
CA ASN A 114 4.13 0.39 -0.84
C ASN A 114 4.87 1.00 -2.04
N ALA A 115 5.76 0.24 -2.69
CA ALA A 115 6.41 0.67 -3.92
C ALA A 115 5.37 0.93 -5.03
N GLN A 116 4.40 0.02 -5.22
CA GLN A 116 3.30 0.20 -6.17
C GLN A 116 2.42 1.42 -5.82
N ALA A 117 2.15 1.67 -4.54
CA ALA A 117 1.43 2.86 -4.12
C ALA A 117 2.24 4.13 -4.41
N LYS A 118 3.58 4.09 -4.35
CA LYS A 118 4.40 5.23 -4.73
C LYS A 118 4.37 5.48 -6.24
N THR A 119 4.45 4.44 -7.07
CA THR A 119 4.39 4.58 -8.53
C THR A 119 3.02 5.11 -9.00
N LEU A 120 1.93 4.60 -8.43
CA LEU A 120 0.58 5.10 -8.68
C LEU A 120 0.45 6.59 -8.30
N MET A 121 1.06 7.04 -7.19
CA MET A 121 1.06 8.47 -6.85
C MET A 121 1.88 9.31 -7.83
N ASN A 122 3.01 8.81 -8.32
CA ASN A 122 3.78 9.50 -9.35
C ASN A 122 2.96 9.66 -10.64
N GLN A 123 2.19 8.64 -11.03
CA GLN A 123 1.27 8.73 -12.17
C GLN A 123 0.18 9.77 -11.93
N VAL A 124 -0.38 9.85 -10.71
CA VAL A 124 -1.35 10.89 -10.35
C VAL A 124 -0.78 12.29 -10.55
N TYR A 125 0.45 12.54 -10.11
CA TYR A 125 1.12 13.82 -10.34
C TYR A 125 1.33 14.09 -11.84
N ALA A 126 1.81 13.11 -12.60
CA ALA A 126 2.00 13.24 -14.04
C ALA A 126 0.69 13.57 -14.79
N HIS A 127 -0.41 12.87 -14.48
CA HIS A 127 -1.72 13.16 -15.07
C HIS A 127 -2.25 14.54 -14.66
N ARG A 128 -2.04 14.95 -13.40
CA ARG A 128 -2.42 16.28 -12.92
C ARG A 128 -1.68 17.37 -13.68
N ASP A 129 -0.37 17.22 -13.85
CA ASP A 129 0.47 18.22 -14.51
C ASP A 129 0.15 18.28 -16.00
N ARG A 130 -0.08 17.14 -16.67
CA ARG A 130 -0.55 17.07 -18.06
C ARG A 130 -1.91 17.76 -18.23
N ARG A 131 -2.88 17.47 -17.33
CA ARG A 131 -4.20 18.12 -17.33
C ARG A 131 -4.09 19.63 -17.14
N ASN A 132 -3.22 20.07 -16.23
CA ASN A 132 -3.01 21.50 -15.99
C ASN A 132 -2.42 22.19 -17.23
N GLY A 133 -1.45 21.55 -17.91
CA GLY A 133 -0.93 22.05 -19.19
C GLY A 133 -2.00 22.19 -20.26
N LEU A 134 -2.85 21.17 -20.43
CA LEU A 134 -3.98 21.22 -21.37
C LEU A 134 -5.02 22.30 -21.02
N ASN A 135 -5.25 22.54 -19.72
CA ASN A 135 -6.14 23.62 -19.29
C ASN A 135 -5.58 25.01 -19.63
N VAL A 136 -4.26 25.19 -19.54
CA VAL A 136 -3.58 26.41 -19.99
C VAL A 136 -3.76 26.59 -21.50
N GLU A 137 -3.50 25.53 -22.29
CA GLU A 137 -3.70 25.55 -23.75
C GLU A 137 -5.15 25.90 -24.15
N VAL A 138 -6.14 25.37 -23.42
CA VAL A 138 -7.57 25.71 -23.63
C VAL A 138 -7.85 27.18 -23.30
N GLY A 139 -7.15 27.74 -22.32
CA GLY A 139 -7.18 29.14 -21.95
C GLY A 139 -6.59 30.03 -23.04
N GLU A 140 -5.38 29.72 -23.50
CA GLU A 140 -4.69 30.42 -24.58
C GLU A 140 -5.53 30.40 -25.87
N THR A 141 -5.99 29.22 -26.29
CA THR A 141 -6.84 29.08 -27.48
C THR A 141 -8.17 29.87 -27.33
N ARG A 142 -8.70 30.00 -26.11
CA ARG A 142 -9.90 30.82 -25.88
C ARG A 142 -9.60 32.30 -26.09
N ASP A 143 -8.45 32.76 -25.63
CA ASP A 143 -8.05 34.16 -25.73
C ASP A 143 -7.67 34.50 -27.18
N GLU A 144 -6.98 33.61 -27.89
CA GLU A 144 -6.76 33.72 -29.34
C GLU A 144 -8.08 33.79 -30.14
N LEU A 145 -9.06 32.94 -29.80
CA LEU A 145 -10.38 33.00 -30.42
C LEU A 145 -11.11 34.31 -30.13
N ARG A 146 -10.93 34.88 -28.93
CA ARG A 146 -11.50 36.17 -28.55
C ARG A 146 -10.95 37.30 -29.42
N ASP A 147 -9.66 37.24 -29.76
CA ASP A 147 -9.00 38.24 -30.62
C ASP A 147 -9.25 37.99 -32.11
N LEU A 148 -9.38 36.73 -32.53
CA LEU A 148 -9.59 36.35 -33.92
C LEU A 148 -11.03 36.56 -34.38
N ASN A 149 -12.03 36.23 -33.54
CA ASN A 149 -13.45 36.37 -33.89
C ASN A 149 -13.81 37.75 -34.45
N PRO A 150 -13.50 38.89 -33.78
CA PRO A 150 -13.84 40.21 -34.30
C PRO A 150 -13.09 40.51 -35.61
N LYS A 151 -11.85 40.04 -35.78
CA LYS A 151 -11.09 40.21 -37.04
C LYS A 151 -11.74 39.45 -38.19
N VAL A 152 -12.18 38.22 -37.95
CA VAL A 152 -12.88 37.39 -38.95
C VAL A 152 -14.22 38.01 -39.32
N ASP A 153 -14.96 38.54 -38.34
CA ASP A 153 -16.24 39.23 -38.58
C ASP A 153 -16.03 40.52 -39.38
N GLN A 154 -14.96 41.30 -39.09
CA GLN A 154 -14.58 42.47 -39.89
C GLN A 154 -14.21 42.09 -41.34
N LEU A 155 -13.35 41.08 -41.53
CA LEU A 155 -12.99 40.58 -42.87
C LEU A 155 -14.22 40.11 -43.66
N ARG A 156 -15.18 39.49 -42.97
CA ARG A 156 -16.47 39.10 -43.57
C ARG A 156 -17.26 40.33 -44.02
N ASP A 157 -17.39 41.33 -43.16
CA ASP A 157 -18.14 42.55 -43.47
C ASP A 157 -17.49 43.33 -44.62
N ASP A 158 -16.16 43.42 -44.64
CA ASP A 158 -15.42 44.10 -45.69
C ASP A 158 -15.53 43.36 -47.03
N PHE A 159 -15.42 42.02 -47.02
CA PHE A 159 -15.72 41.20 -48.20
C PHE A 159 -17.16 41.42 -48.70
N LEU A 160 -18.15 41.45 -47.81
CA LEU A 160 -19.55 41.67 -48.19
C LEU A 160 -19.81 43.09 -48.70
N LYS A 161 -19.16 44.11 -48.13
CA LYS A 161 -19.23 45.51 -48.61
C LYS A 161 -18.62 45.64 -50.00
N LEU A 162 -17.41 45.11 -50.21
CA LEU A 162 -16.74 45.13 -51.52
C LEU A 162 -17.57 44.38 -52.57
N LYS A 163 -18.06 43.18 -52.22
CA LYS A 163 -18.94 42.40 -53.08
C LYS A 163 -20.20 43.19 -53.45
N ARG A 164 -20.85 43.87 -52.50
CA ARG A 164 -22.03 44.70 -52.78
C ARG A 164 -21.68 45.90 -53.64
N ALA A 165 -20.60 46.62 -53.35
CA ALA A 165 -20.23 47.83 -54.08
C ALA A 165 -19.90 47.56 -55.56
N ARG A 166 -19.18 46.47 -55.83
CA ARG A 166 -18.76 46.09 -57.19
C ARG A 166 -19.85 45.37 -57.99
N PHE A 167 -20.74 44.63 -57.30
CA PHE A 167 -21.73 43.77 -57.95
C PHE A 167 -23.20 44.08 -57.58
N ALA A 168 -23.51 45.30 -57.10
CA ALA A 168 -24.86 45.73 -56.68
C ALA A 168 -25.96 45.52 -57.74
N GLY A 169 -25.62 45.56 -59.03
CA GLY A 169 -26.56 45.40 -60.14
C GLY A 169 -26.94 43.95 -60.45
N ASN A 170 -26.14 42.99 -59.97
CA ASN A 170 -26.34 41.57 -60.22
C ASN A 170 -27.05 41.00 -58.99
N ASN A 171 -28.39 40.97 -59.01
CA ASN A 171 -29.25 40.52 -57.91
C ASN A 171 -29.17 38.99 -57.70
N LEU A 172 -27.94 38.50 -57.45
CA LEU A 172 -27.54 37.11 -57.46
C LEU A 172 -27.86 36.45 -56.12
N PRO A 173 -28.50 35.26 -56.12
CA PRO A 173 -28.74 34.51 -54.90
C PRO A 173 -27.43 34.21 -54.16
N PRO A 174 -27.40 34.23 -52.82
CA PRO A 174 -26.19 33.90 -52.08
C PRO A 174 -25.68 32.49 -52.41
N ILE A 175 -24.42 32.37 -52.84
CA ILE A 175 -23.73 31.09 -53.11
C ILE A 175 -24.00 30.01 -52.04
N PRO A 176 -24.00 30.30 -50.72
CA PRO A 176 -24.29 29.29 -49.70
C PRO A 176 -25.72 28.70 -49.78
N LYS A 177 -26.71 29.49 -50.23
CA LYS A 177 -28.09 29.01 -50.42
C LYS A 177 -28.18 28.08 -51.63
N LEU A 178 -27.52 28.45 -52.74
CA LEU A 178 -27.46 27.62 -53.95
C LEU A 178 -26.78 26.27 -53.68
N LYS A 179 -25.66 26.26 -52.94
CA LYS A 179 -24.96 25.03 -52.53
C LYS A 179 -25.82 24.12 -51.65
N ARG A 180 -26.61 24.68 -50.72
CA ARG A 180 -27.57 23.90 -49.90
C ARG A 180 -28.70 23.32 -50.75
N GLN A 181 -29.24 24.09 -51.69
CA GLN A 181 -30.27 23.62 -52.61
C GLN A 181 -29.76 22.47 -53.49
N ILE A 182 -28.51 22.55 -53.98
CA ILE A 182 -27.87 21.45 -54.70
C ILE A 182 -27.79 20.20 -53.81
N GLN A 183 -27.28 20.31 -52.58
CA GLN A 183 -27.19 19.16 -51.67
C GLN A 183 -28.56 18.52 -51.36
N GLU A 184 -29.61 19.33 -51.18
CA GLU A 184 -30.97 18.81 -50.98
C GLU A 184 -31.51 18.09 -52.22
N LEU A 185 -31.18 18.59 -53.42
CA LEU A 185 -31.57 17.99 -54.69
C LEU A 185 -30.78 16.70 -54.97
N GLU A 186 -29.47 16.69 -54.70
CA GLU A 186 -28.61 15.50 -54.77
C GLU A 186 -29.08 14.42 -53.80
N LEU A 187 -29.43 14.79 -52.56
CA LEU A 187 -30.00 13.86 -51.58
C LEU A 187 -31.31 13.28 -52.10
N LYS A 188 -32.22 14.11 -52.63
CA LYS A 188 -33.48 13.65 -53.22
C LYS A 188 -33.27 12.71 -54.41
N GLN A 189 -32.25 12.95 -55.24
CA GLN A 189 -31.87 12.07 -56.33
C GLN A 189 -31.39 10.71 -55.80
N MET A 190 -30.58 10.68 -54.74
CA MET A 190 -30.07 9.44 -54.15
C MET A 190 -31.12 8.65 -53.37
N THR A 191 -32.06 9.31 -52.69
CA THR A 191 -32.96 8.66 -51.73
C THR A 191 -34.39 8.44 -52.24
N SER A 192 -34.81 9.07 -53.35
CA SER A 192 -36.19 8.96 -53.85
C SER A 192 -36.29 8.13 -55.12
N THR A 193 -37.22 7.19 -55.16
CA THR A 193 -37.59 6.50 -56.41
C THR A 193 -38.42 7.44 -57.28
N MET A 194 -37.88 7.81 -58.44
CA MET A 194 -38.49 8.76 -59.38
C MET A 194 -38.53 8.16 -60.79
N SER A 195 -39.41 8.66 -61.65
CA SER A 195 -39.38 8.27 -63.07
C SER A 195 -38.20 8.91 -63.79
N ILE A 196 -37.68 8.26 -64.84
CA ILE A 196 -36.52 8.72 -65.64
C ILE A 196 -36.68 10.18 -66.11
N LYS A 197 -37.90 10.61 -66.44
CA LYS A 197 -38.19 12.00 -66.85
C LYS A 197 -38.01 13.00 -65.69
N LYS A 198 -38.44 12.64 -64.48
CA LYS A 198 -38.31 13.50 -63.28
C LYS A 198 -36.86 13.55 -62.78
N GLU A 199 -36.14 12.44 -62.88
CA GLU A 199 -34.70 12.37 -62.56
C GLU A 199 -33.89 13.27 -63.50
N ARG A 200 -34.11 13.18 -64.83
CA ARG A 200 -33.45 14.07 -65.79
C ARG A 200 -33.70 15.56 -65.51
N ALA A 201 -34.94 15.93 -65.18
CA ALA A 201 -35.26 17.31 -64.81
C ALA A 201 -34.62 17.77 -63.50
N LEU A 202 -34.34 16.84 -62.57
CA LEU A 202 -33.66 17.12 -61.31
C LEU A 202 -32.17 17.34 -61.54
N VAL A 203 -31.54 16.49 -62.37
CA VAL A 203 -30.16 16.64 -62.82
C VAL A 203 -29.96 17.96 -63.59
N GLU A 204 -30.89 18.32 -64.47
CA GLU A 204 -30.85 19.59 -65.19
C GLU A 204 -30.95 20.81 -64.25
N LYS A 205 -31.80 20.73 -63.21
CA LYS A 205 -31.84 21.75 -62.14
C LYS A 205 -30.53 21.82 -61.35
N ILE A 206 -29.91 20.69 -61.04
CA ILE A 206 -28.60 20.68 -60.39
C ILE A 206 -27.55 21.33 -61.31
N ALA A 207 -27.53 20.99 -62.60
CA ALA A 207 -26.60 21.54 -63.57
C ALA A 207 -26.77 23.05 -63.78
N THR A 208 -28.01 23.54 -63.86
CA THR A 208 -28.28 25.00 -63.94
C THR A 208 -27.87 25.74 -62.68
N LEU A 209 -28.13 25.18 -61.49
CA LEU A 209 -27.67 25.75 -60.22
C LEU A 209 -26.13 25.72 -60.12
N GLN A 210 -25.47 24.68 -60.64
CA GLN A 210 -24.01 24.60 -60.72
C GLN A 210 -23.43 25.64 -61.68
N SER A 211 -24.02 25.83 -62.87
CA SER A 211 -23.64 26.88 -63.82
C SER A 211 -23.77 28.27 -63.19
N GLN A 212 -24.88 28.54 -62.50
CA GLN A 212 -25.08 29.80 -61.78
C GLN A 212 -24.04 30.03 -60.68
N ILE A 213 -23.54 28.98 -60.03
CA ILE A 213 -22.45 29.12 -59.05
C ILE A 213 -21.13 29.42 -59.76
N SER A 214 -20.81 28.70 -60.85
CA SER A 214 -19.58 28.92 -61.62
C SER A 214 -19.53 30.33 -62.21
N GLU A 215 -20.62 30.81 -62.81
CA GLU A 215 -20.74 32.17 -63.33
C GLU A 215 -20.56 33.22 -62.21
N GLN A 216 -21.11 32.97 -61.02
CA GLN A 216 -20.88 33.83 -59.86
C GLN A 216 -19.44 33.85 -59.37
N ASP A 217 -18.77 32.69 -59.37
CA ASP A 217 -17.38 32.57 -58.94
C ASP A 217 -16.43 33.21 -59.97
N GLU A 218 -16.67 33.03 -61.27
CA GLU A 218 -15.92 33.69 -62.36
C GLU A 218 -16.07 35.21 -62.30
N LEU A 219 -17.29 35.72 -62.08
CA LEU A 219 -17.53 37.16 -61.91
C LEU A 219 -16.76 37.72 -60.70
N LEU A 220 -16.71 36.99 -59.60
CA LEU A 220 -15.94 37.40 -58.42
C LEU A 220 -14.42 37.35 -58.66
N GLU A 221 -13.95 36.50 -59.58
CA GLU A 221 -12.55 36.36 -59.96
C GLU A 221 -12.03 37.47 -60.88
N THR A 222 -12.92 38.20 -61.54
CA THR A 222 -12.54 39.35 -62.38
C THR A 222 -11.97 40.53 -61.59
N ASP A 223 -12.35 40.69 -60.31
CA ASP A 223 -11.88 41.78 -59.45
C ASP A 223 -10.84 41.26 -58.45
N THR A 224 -9.59 41.74 -58.61
CA THR A 224 -8.45 41.36 -57.76
C THR A 224 -8.63 41.79 -56.29
N GLU A 225 -9.35 42.87 -56.02
CA GLU A 225 -9.58 43.33 -54.64
C GLU A 225 -10.62 42.45 -53.93
N VAL A 226 -11.66 42.04 -54.66
CA VAL A 226 -12.73 41.17 -54.13
C VAL A 226 -12.22 39.76 -53.89
N THR A 227 -11.36 39.23 -54.78
CA THR A 227 -10.69 37.94 -54.57
C THR A 227 -9.74 37.97 -53.38
N ALA A 228 -8.91 39.00 -53.24
CA ALA A 228 -8.02 39.15 -52.08
C ALA A 228 -8.80 39.23 -50.74
N ALA A 229 -9.91 39.96 -50.70
CA ALA A 229 -10.78 40.02 -49.53
C ALA A 229 -11.46 38.67 -49.24
N ARG A 230 -11.91 37.95 -50.27
CA ARG A 230 -12.48 36.59 -50.16
C ARG A 230 -11.48 35.63 -49.53
N ASP A 231 -10.24 35.65 -50.01
CA ASP A 231 -9.21 34.70 -49.58
C ASP A 231 -8.73 35.02 -48.17
N SER A 232 -8.61 36.30 -47.82
CA SER A 232 -8.33 36.75 -46.44
C SER A 232 -9.42 36.30 -45.46
N PHE A 233 -10.70 36.46 -45.82
CA PHE A 233 -11.81 35.96 -45.02
C PHE A 233 -11.79 34.43 -44.88
N ARG A 234 -11.54 33.69 -45.98
CA ARG A 234 -11.42 32.23 -45.95
C ARG A 234 -10.27 31.77 -45.04
N GLN A 235 -9.13 32.45 -45.08
CA GLN A 235 -7.98 32.14 -44.24
C GLN A 235 -8.31 32.38 -42.76
N GLY A 236 -8.96 33.50 -42.41
CA GLY A 236 -9.41 33.77 -41.04
C GLY A 236 -10.44 32.76 -40.53
N GLU A 237 -11.41 32.38 -41.35
CA GLU A 237 -12.37 31.31 -41.04
C GLU A 237 -11.70 29.95 -40.81
N GLN A 238 -10.70 29.63 -41.62
CA GLN A 238 -9.94 28.40 -41.48
C GLN A 238 -9.15 28.38 -40.17
N GLN A 239 -8.43 29.46 -39.86
CA GLN A 239 -7.74 29.62 -38.57
C GLN A 239 -8.72 29.46 -37.40
N ARG A 240 -9.90 30.11 -37.46
CA ARG A 240 -10.92 29.98 -36.41
C ARG A 240 -11.39 28.53 -36.25
N LYS A 241 -11.63 27.80 -37.34
CA LYS A 241 -12.01 26.37 -37.30
C LYS A 241 -10.91 25.50 -36.71
N ASP A 242 -9.65 25.78 -37.04
CA ASP A 242 -8.51 25.03 -36.51
C ASP A 242 -8.34 25.26 -35.01
N LEU A 243 -8.46 26.50 -34.53
CA LEU A 243 -8.46 26.81 -33.10
C LEU A 243 -9.64 26.15 -32.36
N LEU A 244 -10.85 26.18 -32.92
CA LEU A 244 -12.01 25.50 -32.32
C LEU A 244 -11.80 23.98 -32.24
N ARG A 245 -11.23 23.37 -33.28
CA ARG A 245 -10.86 21.94 -33.27
C ARG A 245 -9.78 21.65 -32.23
N SER A 246 -8.73 22.46 -32.17
CA SER A 246 -7.64 22.31 -31.20
C SER A 246 -8.17 22.38 -29.77
N LYS A 247 -8.95 23.43 -29.47
CA LYS A 247 -9.60 23.63 -28.17
C LYS A 247 -10.49 22.47 -27.75
N LYS A 248 -11.24 21.90 -28.70
CA LYS A 248 -12.08 20.72 -28.44
C LYS A 248 -11.23 19.52 -28.05
N ARG A 249 -10.16 19.23 -28.81
CA ARG A 249 -9.22 18.13 -28.52
C ARG A 249 -8.55 18.31 -27.16
N ALA A 250 -8.00 19.49 -26.89
CA ALA A 250 -7.35 19.78 -25.61
C ALA A 250 -8.29 19.61 -24.42
N ARG A 251 -9.59 19.95 -24.57
CA ARG A 251 -10.61 19.69 -23.55
C ARG A 251 -10.90 18.21 -23.35
N GLU A 252 -11.06 17.46 -24.43
CA GLU A 252 -11.29 16.01 -24.39
C GLU A 252 -10.09 15.30 -23.74
N ASP A 253 -8.88 15.66 -24.15
CA ASP A 253 -7.64 15.12 -23.58
C ASP A 253 -7.51 15.47 -22.10
N ALA A 254 -7.83 16.71 -21.70
CA ALA A 254 -7.79 17.13 -20.29
C ALA A 254 -8.76 16.30 -19.43
N GLN A 255 -9.94 16.01 -19.97
CA GLN A 255 -10.94 15.16 -19.32
C GLN A 255 -10.44 13.72 -19.18
N VAL A 256 -9.84 13.15 -20.22
CA VAL A 256 -9.23 11.80 -20.17
C VAL A 256 -8.11 11.74 -19.13
N GLN A 257 -7.25 12.76 -19.05
CA GLN A 257 -6.21 12.83 -18.02
C GLN A 257 -6.81 12.93 -16.60
N HIS A 258 -7.90 13.68 -16.44
CA HIS A 258 -8.60 13.77 -15.15
C HIS A 258 -9.20 12.44 -14.71
N GLU A 259 -9.85 11.71 -15.62
CA GLU A 259 -10.41 10.39 -15.36
C GLU A 259 -9.31 9.37 -15.03
N SER A 260 -8.25 9.34 -15.84
CA SER A 260 -7.07 8.49 -15.60
C SER A 260 -6.45 8.76 -14.23
N MET A 261 -6.32 10.04 -13.84
CA MET A 261 -5.84 10.44 -12.52
C MET A 261 -6.75 9.93 -11.39
N ARG A 262 -8.08 10.01 -11.58
CA ARG A 262 -9.06 9.54 -10.59
C ARG A 262 -8.96 8.02 -10.39
N ASP A 263 -8.77 7.28 -11.47
CA ASP A 263 -8.65 5.83 -11.42
C ASP A 263 -7.33 5.40 -10.78
N ALA A 264 -6.21 6.07 -11.12
CA ALA A 264 -4.93 5.88 -10.43
C ALA A 264 -5.04 6.17 -8.92
N LEU A 265 -5.76 7.24 -8.52
CA LEU A 265 -6.02 7.53 -7.10
C LEU A 265 -6.87 6.45 -6.41
N ARG A 266 -7.87 5.90 -7.10
CA ARG A 266 -8.71 4.82 -6.58
C ARG A 266 -7.87 3.57 -6.33
N GLU A 267 -7.08 3.16 -7.32
CA GLU A 267 -6.18 2.01 -7.18
C GLU A 267 -5.12 2.26 -6.12
N ASN A 268 -4.59 3.48 -6.02
CA ASN A 268 -3.65 3.84 -4.96
C ASN A 268 -4.21 3.59 -3.56
N ARG A 269 -5.46 4.03 -3.32
CA ARG A 269 -6.14 3.83 -2.03
C ARG A 269 -6.34 2.35 -1.73
N LYS A 270 -6.71 1.55 -2.73
CA LYS A 270 -6.83 0.09 -2.58
C LYS A 270 -5.49 -0.55 -2.24
N THR A 271 -4.43 -0.20 -2.95
CA THR A 271 -3.08 -0.73 -2.73
C THR A 271 -2.56 -0.35 -1.34
N ARG A 272 -2.77 0.89 -0.89
CA ARG A 272 -2.44 1.31 0.49
C ARG A 272 -3.18 0.50 1.54
N LYS A 273 -4.50 0.29 1.37
CA LYS A 273 -5.29 -0.53 2.28
C LYS A 273 -4.79 -1.98 2.36
N ARG A 274 -4.34 -2.54 1.23
CA ARG A 274 -3.70 -3.86 1.17
C ARG A 274 -2.35 -3.86 1.89
N ALA A 275 -1.52 -2.85 1.67
CA ALA A 275 -0.23 -2.70 2.36
C ALA A 275 -0.41 -2.60 3.88
N ASP A 276 -1.40 -1.84 4.36
CA ASP A 276 -1.75 -1.76 5.77
C ASP A 276 -2.25 -3.12 6.30
N GLY A 277 -2.97 -3.87 5.48
CA GLY A 277 -3.37 -5.25 5.78
C GLY A 277 -2.18 -6.19 5.98
N ALA A 278 -1.22 -6.15 5.06
CA ALA A 278 0.03 -6.90 5.14
C ALA A 278 0.86 -6.48 6.36
N GLN A 279 0.93 -5.17 6.67
CA GLN A 279 1.60 -4.67 7.87
C GLN A 279 0.93 -5.19 9.16
N ARG A 280 -0.41 -5.19 9.23
CA ARG A 280 -1.11 -5.77 10.38
C ARG A 280 -0.86 -7.27 10.51
N ALA A 281 -0.81 -8.00 9.39
CA ALA A 281 -0.48 -9.42 9.41
C ALA A 281 0.97 -9.67 9.86
N PHE A 282 1.92 -8.88 9.36
CA PHE A 282 3.32 -8.90 9.79
C PHE A 282 3.46 -8.72 11.30
N VAL A 283 2.80 -7.70 11.87
CA VAL A 283 2.84 -7.43 13.32
C VAL A 283 2.29 -8.62 14.11
N ARG A 284 1.10 -9.12 13.75
CA ARG A 284 0.50 -10.28 14.44
C ARG A 284 1.38 -11.53 14.38
N VAL A 285 1.93 -11.85 13.21
CA VAL A 285 2.79 -13.04 13.06
C VAL A 285 4.09 -12.86 13.82
N LYS A 286 4.62 -11.63 13.90
CA LYS A 286 5.81 -11.31 14.68
C LYS A 286 5.55 -11.47 16.18
N GLU A 287 4.43 -10.96 16.69
CA GLU A 287 4.01 -11.13 18.09
C GLU A 287 3.91 -12.63 18.45
N LEU A 288 3.25 -13.43 17.60
CA LEU A 288 3.17 -14.88 17.78
C LEU A 288 4.56 -15.56 17.74
N ALA A 289 5.46 -15.09 16.85
CA ALA A 289 6.82 -15.62 16.79
C ALA A 289 7.61 -15.29 18.06
N ASP A 290 7.42 -14.10 18.62
CA ASP A 290 8.05 -13.63 19.86
C ASP A 290 7.52 -14.42 21.06
N GLU A 291 6.21 -14.74 21.12
CA GLU A 291 5.60 -15.62 22.13
C GLU A 291 6.21 -17.04 22.09
N VAL A 292 6.24 -17.67 20.91
CA VAL A 292 6.86 -19.00 20.74
C VAL A 292 8.36 -18.95 21.06
N HIS A 293 9.02 -17.83 20.75
CA HIS A 293 10.42 -17.65 21.10
C HIS A 293 10.64 -17.55 22.61
N ALA A 294 9.75 -16.87 23.34
CA ALA A 294 9.80 -16.80 24.79
C ALA A 294 9.63 -18.20 25.42
N GLU A 295 8.65 -18.98 24.95
CA GLU A 295 8.46 -20.37 25.40
C GLU A 295 9.70 -21.24 25.08
N TYR A 296 10.29 -21.06 23.90
CA TYR A 296 11.52 -21.76 23.53
C TYR A 296 12.70 -21.42 24.47
N ILE A 297 12.82 -20.15 24.89
CA ILE A 297 13.83 -19.71 25.86
C ILE A 297 13.58 -20.35 27.23
N GLU A 298 12.33 -20.45 27.69
CA GLU A 298 11.99 -21.16 28.93
C GLU A 298 12.45 -22.62 28.87
N GLN A 299 12.15 -23.33 27.78
CA GLN A 299 12.58 -24.73 27.61
C GLN A 299 14.10 -24.89 27.54
N LEU A 300 14.82 -23.91 26.97
CA LEU A 300 16.29 -23.86 27.00
C LEU A 300 16.86 -23.66 28.42
N ARG A 301 16.19 -22.83 29.24
CA ARG A 301 16.56 -22.63 30.65
C ARG A 301 16.36 -23.91 31.44
N GLU A 302 15.21 -24.56 31.30
CA GLU A 302 14.92 -25.87 31.92
C GLU A 302 15.96 -26.93 31.51
N LEU A 303 16.31 -26.99 30.23
CA LEU A 303 17.34 -27.91 29.73
C LEU A 303 18.71 -27.63 30.35
N SER A 304 19.07 -26.36 30.53
CA SER A 304 20.32 -25.93 31.17
C SER A 304 20.36 -26.29 32.66
N GLU A 305 19.23 -26.16 33.36
CA GLU A 305 19.09 -26.58 34.76
C GLU A 305 19.23 -28.09 34.92
N ILE A 306 18.58 -28.88 34.06
CA ILE A 306 18.73 -30.34 34.02
C ILE A 306 20.19 -30.72 33.74
N ASP A 307 20.86 -30.05 32.80
CA ASP A 307 22.26 -30.30 32.47
C ASP A 307 23.21 -29.94 33.62
N ARG A 308 22.94 -28.84 34.34
CA ARG A 308 23.66 -28.47 35.56
C ARG A 308 23.50 -29.54 36.65
N LYS A 309 22.27 -30.02 36.88
CA LYS A 309 21.98 -31.08 37.88
C LYS A 309 22.63 -32.42 37.50
N LEU A 310 22.58 -32.80 36.23
CA LEU A 310 23.28 -33.99 35.72
C LEU A 310 24.80 -33.88 35.91
N ALA A 311 25.38 -32.70 35.72
CA ALA A 311 26.79 -32.45 35.97
C ALA A 311 27.15 -32.50 37.47
N GLU A 312 26.30 -31.96 38.35
CA GLU A 312 26.44 -32.04 39.81
C GLU A 312 26.44 -33.52 40.29
N ILE A 313 25.47 -34.33 39.84
CA ILE A 313 25.40 -35.76 40.14
C ILE A 313 26.65 -36.51 39.64
N ARG A 314 27.15 -36.18 38.44
CA ARG A 314 28.37 -36.77 37.88
C ARG A 314 29.63 -36.41 38.68
N ARG A 315 29.72 -35.17 39.21
CA ARG A 315 30.84 -34.72 40.05
C ARG A 315 30.79 -35.33 41.45
N GLY A 316 29.60 -35.45 42.06
CA GLY A 316 29.40 -36.09 43.36
C GLY A 316 29.72 -37.58 43.35
N SER A 317 29.26 -38.31 42.33
CA SER A 317 29.57 -39.74 42.15
C SER A 317 31.04 -40.01 41.79
N GLY A 318 31.72 -39.08 41.13
CA GLY A 318 33.16 -39.20 40.84
C GLY A 318 34.05 -38.94 42.05
N LYS A 319 33.81 -37.85 42.79
CA LYS A 319 34.62 -37.49 43.97
C LYS A 319 34.34 -38.38 45.19
N GLY A 320 33.08 -38.75 45.44
CA GLY A 320 32.72 -39.65 46.55
C GLY A 320 33.36 -41.03 46.39
N ASN A 321 33.24 -41.64 45.21
CA ASN A 321 33.84 -42.95 44.94
C ASN A 321 35.37 -42.93 44.96
N LEU A 322 36.02 -41.84 44.52
CA LEU A 322 37.49 -41.71 44.60
C LEU A 322 37.98 -41.52 46.03
N ILE A 323 37.28 -40.73 46.85
CA ILE A 323 37.67 -40.48 48.25
C ILE A 323 37.35 -41.69 49.14
N GLU A 324 36.19 -42.33 48.99
CA GLU A 324 35.87 -43.57 49.70
C GLU A 324 36.77 -44.73 49.26
N SER A 325 37.06 -44.87 47.96
CA SER A 325 38.00 -45.89 47.48
C SER A 325 39.42 -45.64 47.97
N ALA A 326 39.86 -44.38 48.07
CA ALA A 326 41.18 -44.04 48.61
C ALA A 326 41.25 -44.27 50.13
N ALA A 327 40.24 -43.84 50.89
CA ALA A 327 40.16 -44.06 52.34
C ALA A 327 40.10 -45.56 52.68
N ASN A 328 39.28 -46.34 51.95
CA ASN A 328 39.23 -47.78 52.11
C ASN A 328 40.56 -48.46 51.69
N ALA A 329 41.24 -47.95 50.66
CA ALA A 329 42.56 -48.45 50.27
C ALA A 329 43.64 -48.17 51.34
N GLU A 330 43.62 -46.99 51.98
CA GLU A 330 44.54 -46.66 53.08
C GLU A 330 44.31 -47.53 54.32
N GLU A 331 43.05 -47.80 54.69
CA GLU A 331 42.74 -48.71 55.80
C GLU A 331 43.16 -50.17 55.50
N LEU A 332 42.92 -50.64 54.28
CA LEU A 332 43.38 -51.96 53.83
C LEU A 332 44.91 -52.02 53.76
N PHE A 333 45.60 -50.94 53.39
CA PHE A 333 47.06 -50.85 53.39
C PHE A 333 47.65 -50.83 54.82
N ARG A 334 47.00 -50.17 55.78
CA ARG A 334 47.41 -50.24 57.20
C ARG A 334 47.28 -51.66 57.76
N LYS A 335 46.20 -52.37 57.42
CA LYS A 335 46.03 -53.79 57.77
C LYS A 335 47.06 -54.70 57.09
N PHE A 336 47.49 -54.35 55.87
CA PHE A 336 48.60 -55.04 55.19
C PHE A 336 49.92 -54.85 55.95
N LEU A 337 50.24 -53.62 56.37
CA LEU A 337 51.45 -53.32 57.14
C LEU A 337 51.46 -53.93 58.56
N SER A 338 50.29 -54.12 59.18
CA SER A 338 50.17 -54.82 60.47
C SER A 338 50.31 -56.34 60.37
N GLY A 339 50.42 -56.90 59.17
CA GLY A 339 50.61 -58.33 58.93
C GLY A 339 49.32 -59.17 58.94
N ASP A 340 48.16 -58.52 58.84
CA ASP A 340 46.87 -59.21 58.79
C ASP A 340 46.61 -59.80 57.39
N LYS A 341 45.93 -60.95 57.34
CA LYS A 341 45.63 -61.65 56.09
C LYS A 341 44.58 -60.89 55.28
N LEU A 342 44.94 -60.46 54.07
CA LEU A 342 44.03 -59.83 53.10
C LEU A 342 43.56 -60.82 52.05
N SER A 343 42.31 -60.67 51.60
CA SER A 343 41.76 -61.39 50.44
C SER A 343 42.32 -60.86 49.13
N THR A 344 42.38 -61.68 48.08
CA THR A 344 42.86 -61.32 46.73
C THR A 344 42.13 -60.09 46.17
N GLU A 345 40.83 -59.96 46.47
CA GLU A 345 40.03 -58.80 46.06
C GLU A 345 40.47 -57.51 46.77
N GLN A 346 40.83 -57.60 48.06
CA GLN A 346 41.31 -56.45 48.85
C GLN A 346 42.71 -56.02 48.41
N LEU A 347 43.55 -56.97 47.98
CA LEU A 347 44.89 -56.71 47.46
C LEU A 347 44.85 -55.99 46.10
N MET A 348 43.90 -56.36 45.23
CA MET A 348 43.64 -55.65 43.97
C MET A 348 43.17 -54.20 44.17
N ILE A 349 42.45 -53.90 45.26
CA ILE A 349 42.00 -52.53 45.58
C ILE A 349 43.20 -51.64 45.93
N ILE A 350 44.13 -52.14 46.75
CA ILE A 350 45.38 -51.45 47.11
C ILE A 350 46.26 -51.22 45.87
N GLN A 351 46.39 -52.24 45.00
CA GLN A 351 47.17 -52.13 43.76
C GLN A 351 46.59 -51.11 42.78
N LYS A 352 45.26 -51.08 42.61
CA LYS A 352 44.57 -50.09 41.77
C LYS A 352 44.68 -48.66 42.32
N ALA A 353 44.85 -48.51 43.63
CA ALA A 353 45.12 -47.23 44.29
C ALA A 353 46.59 -46.79 44.21
N GLY A 354 47.51 -47.64 43.71
CA GLY A 354 48.93 -47.32 43.51
C GLY A 354 49.77 -47.32 44.80
N MET A 355 49.33 -48.05 45.83
CA MET A 355 49.98 -48.09 47.16
C MET A 355 50.83 -49.36 47.39
N LEU A 356 51.09 -50.15 46.34
CA LEU A 356 51.79 -51.44 46.38
C LEU A 356 52.94 -51.50 45.38
#